data_AF-A0A136N043-F1
#
_entry.id   AF-A0A136N043-F1
#
_cell.length_a   1.000
_cell.length_b   1.000
_cell.length_c   1.000
_cell.angle_alpha   90.00
_cell.angle_beta   90.00
_cell.angle_gamma   90.00
#
_symmetry.space_group_name_H-M   'P 1'
#
loop_
_entity.id
_entity.type
_entity.pdbx_description
1 polymer ?
#
loop_
_entity_poly.entity_id
_entity_poly.type
_entity_poly.pdbx_seq_one_letter_code
_entity_poly.pdbx_strand_id
1 'polypeptide(L)'
;MSVANETIINVQELEPRLRHATIFKTFDGLKKGESLIIHNNHDPKPVYYQLVDMRGNVFSWEYLQQGPEWWDIRVTRTVPEHLSEGGTFVLNVPAIAPPSKHAAIFQVFDSRSPGESFIIHNDHDPKPLYHQLSETRGDTFEWEYLQEGPEWWNIRITVKPISKAGEQIIIVPQLEPRLKHPTIFGTFENLSPGESFIIRNDHDPKPVYYHLMDQHGDVFTWEYLTEGPYWWNIRVTRKAESATPSRDQNHAVGATEAPQFGSNEIIVDVPSLEPRLKHPTIFKTFDSLKAGESMIIHNDHDPKPVYYQLQSERGDVFTWEYLQEGPEWWDIRLTRKGSEIKETIGEIMAKDIRKADIFKKFGIDFCCGGKKTVRQACAELGIDPAPVEFALQQPVDDSVTKDALNYNDWNLDFLADFIVNKHHTYVKKYMPEIERYAAKVTQVHGSNHPELHEINALVQKVSKEMYEHMEEEENVLFPMIKEIVKAHNTGTKLISTMDKSFGQMIEGTIEEHESVGNDVDKIREISNNFELPSDACTSYKLLYKMLDEFEDDLHIHVHLENNILFPKAEKMENSVQ
;
A
#
# COMPACT_ATOMS: atom_id res chain seq x y z
N MET A 1 26.58 -44.37 -14.29
CA MET A 1 26.26 -43.01 -13.82
C MET A 1 27.56 -42.41 -13.32
N SER A 2 28.13 -41.42 -14.02
CA SER A 2 29.32 -40.72 -13.51
C SER A 2 28.87 -39.84 -12.34
N VAL A 3 29.49 -40.01 -11.19
CA VAL A 3 29.34 -39.10 -10.04
C VAL A 3 29.79 -37.72 -10.53
N ALA A 4 28.87 -36.75 -10.63
CA ALA A 4 29.25 -35.38 -10.92
C ALA A 4 30.15 -34.88 -9.77
N ASN A 5 31.30 -34.30 -10.09
CA ASN A 5 32.14 -33.65 -9.09
C ASN A 5 31.35 -32.49 -8.48
N GLU A 6 30.96 -32.61 -7.21
CA GLU A 6 30.31 -31.52 -6.47
C GLU A 6 31.35 -30.44 -6.18
N THR A 7 31.03 -29.18 -6.49
CA THR A 7 31.94 -28.06 -6.22
C THR A 7 31.83 -27.67 -4.75
N ILE A 8 32.93 -27.78 -4.00
CA ILE A 8 32.96 -27.42 -2.57
C ILE A 8 33.60 -26.04 -2.41
N ILE A 9 32.90 -25.13 -1.72
CA ILE A 9 33.37 -23.79 -1.37
C ILE A 9 33.66 -23.77 0.13
N ASN A 10 34.94 -23.76 0.50
CA ASN A 10 35.36 -23.47 1.87
C ASN A 10 35.33 -21.96 2.11
N VAL A 11 34.29 -21.48 2.81
CA VAL A 11 34.05 -20.04 3.04
C VAL A 11 35.15 -19.41 3.89
N GLN A 12 35.78 -20.19 4.77
CA GLN A 12 36.83 -19.69 5.67
C GLN A 12 38.16 -19.45 4.96
N GLU A 13 38.39 -20.07 3.81
CA GLU A 13 39.58 -19.85 2.97
C GLU A 13 39.43 -18.63 2.03
N LEU A 14 38.24 -18.03 1.99
CA LEU A 14 37.95 -16.85 1.17
C LEU A 14 38.07 -15.55 2.00
N GLU A 15 38.65 -14.54 1.38
CA GLU A 15 38.63 -13.14 1.85
C GLU A 15 37.18 -12.71 2.19
N PRO A 16 36.92 -12.10 3.36
CA PRO A 16 35.55 -11.80 3.83
C PRO A 16 34.66 -11.11 2.79
N ARG A 17 35.20 -10.10 2.09
CA ARG A 17 34.50 -9.34 1.05
C ARG A 17 34.13 -10.14 -0.20
N LEU A 18 34.72 -11.32 -0.42
CA LEU A 18 34.52 -12.16 -1.60
C LEU A 18 33.64 -13.38 -1.35
N ARG A 19 33.27 -13.67 -0.10
CA ARG A 19 32.56 -14.90 0.30
C ARG A 19 31.24 -15.08 -0.44
N HIS A 20 30.30 -14.15 -0.27
CA HIS A 20 28.97 -14.25 -0.91
C HIS A 20 29.06 -14.15 -2.43
N ALA A 21 29.89 -13.23 -2.95
CA ALA A 21 30.08 -13.06 -4.40
C ALA A 21 30.58 -14.35 -5.07
N THR A 22 31.47 -15.11 -4.41
CA THR A 22 31.97 -16.39 -4.92
C THR A 22 30.89 -17.46 -4.90
N ILE A 23 30.09 -17.55 -3.82
CA ILE A 23 28.98 -18.49 -3.71
C ILE A 23 27.94 -18.24 -4.82
N PHE A 24 27.52 -16.99 -5.01
CA PHE A 24 26.51 -16.63 -6.01
C PHE A 24 27.00 -16.84 -7.43
N LYS A 25 28.23 -16.42 -7.74
CA LYS A 25 28.83 -16.65 -9.06
C LYS A 25 28.92 -18.14 -9.38
N THR A 26 29.28 -18.96 -8.39
CA THR A 26 29.35 -20.42 -8.56
C THR A 26 27.96 -21.02 -8.78
N PHE A 27 26.97 -20.57 -8.01
CA PHE A 27 25.57 -20.98 -8.18
C PHE A 27 25.00 -20.63 -9.56
N ASP A 28 25.24 -19.40 -10.03
CA ASP A 28 24.75 -18.92 -11.34
C ASP A 28 25.30 -19.76 -12.51
N GLY A 29 26.50 -20.35 -12.33
CA GLY A 29 27.13 -21.25 -13.30
C GLY A 29 26.60 -22.68 -13.32
N LEU A 30 25.81 -23.11 -12.32
CA LEU A 30 25.26 -24.46 -12.24
C LEU A 30 24.19 -24.70 -13.31
N LYS A 31 24.18 -25.89 -13.92
CA LYS A 31 23.06 -26.38 -14.73
C LYS A 31 21.98 -27.02 -13.85
N LYS A 32 20.79 -27.25 -14.43
CA LYS A 32 19.69 -27.96 -13.75
C LYS A 32 20.17 -29.32 -13.21
N GLY A 33 19.97 -29.55 -11.92
CA GLY A 33 20.37 -30.77 -11.22
C GLY A 33 21.84 -30.79 -10.76
N GLU A 34 22.64 -29.77 -11.08
CA GLU A 34 23.99 -29.62 -10.53
C GLU A 34 23.96 -28.93 -9.16
N SER A 35 24.98 -29.22 -8.35
CA SER A 35 25.06 -28.79 -6.96
C SER A 35 26.40 -28.15 -6.62
N LEU A 36 26.40 -27.25 -5.63
CA LEU A 36 27.58 -26.82 -4.90
C LEU A 36 27.42 -27.12 -3.40
N ILE A 37 28.52 -27.25 -2.67
CA ILE A 37 28.55 -27.40 -1.22
C ILE A 37 29.19 -26.16 -0.59
N ILE A 38 28.51 -25.54 0.37
CA ILE A 38 29.02 -24.45 1.20
C ILE A 38 29.52 -25.05 2.50
N HIS A 39 30.82 -24.92 2.77
CA HIS A 39 31.46 -25.32 4.03
C HIS A 39 31.80 -24.06 4.84
N ASN A 40 31.24 -23.93 6.04
CA ASN A 40 31.38 -22.73 6.87
C ASN A 40 31.42 -23.03 8.37
N ASN A 41 32.00 -22.15 9.18
CA ASN A 41 32.13 -22.33 10.63
C ASN A 41 30.89 -21.88 11.43
N HIS A 42 29.82 -21.46 10.75
CA HIS A 42 28.52 -21.12 11.31
C HIS A 42 27.42 -21.38 10.26
N ASP A 43 26.17 -21.47 10.70
CA ASP A 43 25.02 -21.69 9.81
C ASP A 43 24.94 -20.57 8.75
N PRO A 44 25.13 -20.86 7.45
CA PRO A 44 25.08 -19.88 6.38
C PRO A 44 23.64 -19.52 5.97
N LYS A 45 22.66 -19.65 6.88
CA LYS A 45 21.26 -19.25 6.67
C LYS A 45 21.06 -17.81 6.13
N PRO A 46 21.90 -16.81 6.44
CA PRO A 46 21.82 -15.51 5.77
C PRO A 46 22.06 -15.58 4.25
N VAL A 47 22.96 -16.47 3.80
CA VAL A 47 23.25 -16.70 2.38
C VAL A 47 22.05 -17.36 1.68
N TYR A 48 21.32 -18.23 2.38
CA TYR A 48 20.05 -18.78 1.89
C TYR A 48 19.05 -17.67 1.57
N TYR A 49 18.81 -16.75 2.51
CA TYR A 49 17.86 -15.65 2.28
C TYR A 49 18.31 -14.72 1.15
N GLN A 50 19.61 -14.43 1.04
CA GLN A 50 20.14 -13.64 -0.08
C GLN A 50 19.97 -14.35 -1.43
N LEU A 51 20.17 -15.67 -1.50
CA LEU A 51 19.90 -16.43 -2.72
C LEU A 51 18.41 -16.45 -3.08
N VAL A 52 17.52 -16.60 -2.09
CA VAL A 52 16.07 -16.54 -2.29
C VAL A 52 15.64 -15.17 -2.80
N ASP A 53 16.12 -14.09 -2.21
CA ASP A 53 15.82 -12.70 -2.62
C ASP A 53 16.27 -12.43 -4.06
N MET A 54 17.51 -12.82 -4.38
CA MET A 54 18.13 -12.51 -5.67
C MET A 54 17.69 -13.41 -6.83
N ARG A 55 17.20 -14.64 -6.57
CA ARG A 55 16.97 -15.68 -7.59
C ARG A 55 15.65 -16.44 -7.46
N GLY A 56 14.90 -16.25 -6.38
CA GLY A 56 13.72 -17.04 -6.05
C GLY A 56 14.04 -18.49 -5.69
N ASN A 57 13.01 -19.34 -5.61
CA ASN A 57 13.14 -20.74 -5.19
C ASN A 57 13.53 -21.69 -6.35
N VAL A 58 14.63 -21.37 -7.03
CA VAL A 58 15.18 -22.17 -8.14
C VAL A 58 16.28 -23.14 -7.70
N PHE A 59 16.27 -23.52 -6.42
CA PHE A 59 17.23 -24.45 -5.84
C PHE A 59 16.68 -25.20 -4.61
N SER A 60 17.32 -26.31 -4.24
CA SER A 60 17.15 -26.97 -2.94
C SER A 60 18.30 -26.64 -2.00
N TRP A 61 18.04 -26.68 -0.69
CA TRP A 61 18.99 -26.40 0.38
C TRP A 61 19.02 -27.56 1.38
N GLU A 62 20.08 -28.36 1.36
CA GLU A 62 20.22 -29.58 2.16
C GLU A 62 21.39 -29.42 3.14
N TYR A 63 21.13 -29.55 4.44
CA TYR A 63 22.20 -29.61 5.43
C TYR A 63 22.82 -31.01 5.46
N LEU A 64 24.08 -31.10 5.05
CA LEU A 64 24.90 -32.31 5.16
C LEU A 64 25.53 -32.44 6.56
N GLN A 65 25.92 -31.32 7.16
CA GLN A 65 26.45 -31.25 8.53
C GLN A 65 25.92 -29.98 9.24
N GLN A 66 25.54 -30.10 10.51
CA GLN A 66 25.00 -29.01 11.32
C GLN A 66 25.72 -28.87 12.67
N GLY A 67 26.80 -28.08 12.69
CA GLY A 67 27.45 -27.58 13.90
C GLY A 67 27.94 -28.65 14.91
N PRO A 68 28.47 -28.21 16.07
CA PRO A 68 28.73 -26.81 16.44
C PRO A 68 29.99 -26.22 15.79
N GLU A 69 30.87 -27.04 15.23
CA GLU A 69 32.15 -26.58 14.65
C GLU A 69 32.06 -26.25 13.15
N TRP A 70 31.29 -27.03 12.38
CA TRP A 70 31.20 -26.91 10.92
C TRP A 70 29.79 -27.13 10.40
N TRP A 71 29.47 -26.42 9.33
CA TRP A 71 28.19 -26.47 8.63
C TRP A 71 28.47 -26.73 7.15
N ASP A 72 27.95 -27.85 6.65
CA ASP A 72 28.03 -28.22 5.23
C ASP A 72 26.64 -28.21 4.63
N ILE A 73 26.44 -27.39 3.61
CA ILE A 73 25.15 -27.21 2.95
C ILE A 73 25.30 -27.53 1.47
N ARG A 74 24.53 -28.49 0.95
CA ARG A 74 24.37 -28.71 -0.49
C ARG A 74 23.27 -27.82 -1.05
N VAL A 75 23.60 -27.08 -2.11
CA VAL A 75 22.68 -26.22 -2.87
C VAL A 75 22.56 -26.74 -4.30
N THR A 76 21.39 -27.22 -4.71
CA THR A 76 21.17 -27.83 -6.04
C THR A 76 20.22 -26.99 -6.88
N ARG A 77 20.56 -26.68 -8.14
CA ARG A 77 19.71 -25.86 -9.02
C ARG A 77 18.52 -26.65 -9.57
N THR A 78 17.29 -26.17 -9.36
CA THR A 78 16.03 -26.81 -9.75
C THR A 78 15.20 -25.84 -10.63
N VAL A 79 15.19 -26.04 -11.96
CA VAL A 79 14.36 -25.26 -12.90
C VAL A 79 13.40 -26.19 -13.67
N PRO A 80 12.09 -25.91 -13.74
CA PRO A 80 11.22 -26.49 -14.76
C PRO A 80 10.68 -25.46 -15.77
N GLU A 81 10.92 -25.70 -17.07
CA GLU A 81 10.24 -25.06 -18.21
C GLU A 81 8.94 -25.81 -18.58
N HIS A 82 8.01 -25.07 -19.21
CA HIS A 82 6.69 -25.46 -19.73
C HIS A 82 6.68 -26.62 -20.74
N LEU A 83 5.63 -27.43 -20.69
CA LEU A 83 4.95 -28.03 -21.87
C LEU A 83 3.49 -28.38 -21.49
N SER A 84 2.58 -28.01 -22.38
CA SER A 84 1.17 -28.39 -22.37
C SER A 84 1.00 -29.89 -22.63
N GLU A 85 0.37 -30.63 -21.72
CA GLU A 85 -0.32 -31.87 -22.07
C GLU A 85 -1.77 -31.53 -22.43
N GLY A 86 -2.20 -31.84 -23.66
CA GLY A 86 -3.61 -31.77 -24.07
C GLY A 86 -4.20 -30.36 -24.30
N GLY A 87 -3.38 -29.30 -24.39
CA GLY A 87 -3.86 -27.94 -24.70
C GLY A 87 -4.41 -27.14 -23.52
N THR A 88 -4.28 -27.64 -22.28
CA THR A 88 -4.67 -26.92 -21.05
C THR A 88 -3.49 -26.08 -20.52
N PHE A 89 -3.73 -24.84 -20.12
CA PHE A 89 -2.72 -23.93 -19.57
C PHE A 89 -2.26 -24.40 -18.18
N VAL A 90 -0.94 -24.49 -17.94
CA VAL A 90 -0.35 -24.87 -16.64
C VAL A 90 0.46 -23.71 -16.08
N LEU A 91 0.13 -23.28 -14.87
CA LEU A 91 0.79 -22.20 -14.13
C LEU A 91 1.69 -22.80 -13.05
N ASN A 92 3.01 -22.64 -13.19
CA ASN A 92 3.99 -23.07 -12.20
C ASN A 92 4.06 -22.04 -11.06
N VAL A 93 3.35 -22.31 -9.96
CA VAL A 93 3.18 -21.37 -8.85
C VAL A 93 4.50 -21.08 -8.12
N PRO A 94 5.38 -22.05 -7.83
CA PRO A 94 6.70 -21.78 -7.26
C PRO A 94 7.61 -20.87 -8.09
N ALA A 95 7.44 -20.87 -9.42
CA ALA A 95 8.22 -20.02 -10.33
C ALA A 95 7.76 -18.55 -10.33
N ILE A 96 6.59 -18.26 -9.74
CA ILE A 96 6.08 -16.90 -9.58
C ILE A 96 6.64 -16.37 -8.26
N ALA A 97 7.17 -15.14 -8.28
CA ALA A 97 7.64 -14.46 -7.08
C ALA A 97 6.55 -14.55 -5.97
N PRO A 98 6.88 -14.90 -4.72
CA PRO A 98 5.91 -14.99 -3.62
C PRO A 98 4.86 -13.88 -3.57
N PRO A 99 5.21 -12.58 -3.74
CA PRO A 99 4.23 -11.50 -3.78
C PRO A 99 3.17 -11.65 -4.89
N SER A 100 3.52 -12.25 -6.03
CA SER A 100 2.68 -12.28 -7.22
C SER A 100 1.92 -13.59 -7.42
N LYS A 101 2.15 -14.62 -6.59
CA LYS A 101 1.56 -15.97 -6.74
C LYS A 101 0.03 -15.94 -6.83
N HIS A 102 -0.63 -15.41 -5.80
CA HIS A 102 -2.10 -15.34 -5.74
C HIS A 102 -2.67 -14.43 -6.84
N ALA A 103 -2.07 -13.25 -7.03
CA ALA A 103 -2.50 -12.30 -8.06
C ALA A 103 -2.45 -12.90 -9.46
N ALA A 104 -1.37 -13.62 -9.81
CA ALA A 104 -1.23 -14.28 -11.10
C ALA A 104 -2.26 -15.40 -11.29
N ILE A 105 -2.52 -16.21 -10.25
CA ILE A 105 -3.55 -17.26 -10.28
C ILE A 105 -4.94 -16.64 -10.47
N PHE A 106 -5.25 -15.56 -9.75
CA PHE A 106 -6.54 -14.86 -9.83
C PHE A 106 -6.72 -14.17 -11.17
N GLN A 107 -5.67 -13.54 -11.70
CA GLN A 107 -5.70 -12.94 -13.04
C GLN A 107 -5.93 -14.01 -14.11
N VAL A 108 -5.24 -15.15 -14.01
CA VAL A 108 -5.47 -16.29 -14.91
C VAL A 108 -6.92 -16.75 -14.80
N PHE A 109 -7.45 -16.93 -13.59
CA PHE A 109 -8.84 -17.29 -13.35
C PHE A 109 -9.84 -16.30 -13.95
N ASP A 110 -9.68 -14.99 -13.66
CA ASP A 110 -10.59 -13.93 -14.10
C ASP A 110 -10.51 -13.69 -15.63
N SER A 111 -9.43 -14.10 -16.29
CA SER A 111 -9.28 -14.07 -17.75
C SER A 111 -9.92 -15.26 -18.47
N ARG A 112 -10.39 -16.28 -17.75
CA ARG A 112 -11.01 -17.48 -18.35
C ARG A 112 -12.50 -17.28 -18.59
N SER A 113 -12.96 -17.81 -19.72
CA SER A 113 -14.39 -17.90 -20.01
C SER A 113 -15.04 -19.03 -19.20
N PRO A 114 -16.35 -18.96 -18.90
CA PRO A 114 -17.08 -20.07 -18.31
C PRO A 114 -16.87 -21.40 -19.04
N GLY A 115 -16.53 -22.45 -18.30
CA GLY A 115 -16.20 -23.78 -18.83
C GLY A 115 -14.73 -23.99 -19.18
N GLU A 116 -13.90 -22.94 -19.22
CA GLU A 116 -12.45 -23.09 -19.40
C GLU A 116 -11.75 -23.51 -18.09
N SER A 117 -10.62 -24.19 -18.24
CA SER A 117 -9.80 -24.64 -17.11
C SER A 117 -8.33 -24.31 -17.28
N PHE A 118 -7.63 -24.27 -16.15
CA PHE A 118 -6.17 -24.24 -16.10
C PHE A 118 -5.68 -25.08 -14.92
N ILE A 119 -4.39 -25.41 -14.93
CA ILE A 119 -3.75 -26.22 -13.89
C ILE A 119 -2.78 -25.34 -13.12
N ILE A 120 -2.80 -25.39 -11.79
CA ILE A 120 -1.71 -24.88 -10.94
C ILE A 120 -0.79 -26.05 -10.56
N HIS A 121 0.51 -25.83 -10.66
CA HIS A 121 1.54 -26.74 -10.21
C HIS A 121 2.23 -26.12 -9.00
N ASN A 122 2.19 -26.78 -7.84
CA ASN A 122 2.67 -26.22 -6.57
C ASN A 122 3.46 -27.23 -5.73
N ASP A 123 4.43 -26.73 -4.96
CA ASP A 123 5.36 -27.52 -4.12
C ASP A 123 4.74 -27.95 -2.76
N HIS A 124 3.52 -27.54 -2.49
CA HIS A 124 2.72 -27.93 -1.33
C HIS A 124 1.23 -27.94 -1.67
N ASP A 125 0.41 -28.54 -0.80
CA ASP A 125 -1.04 -28.56 -0.98
C ASP A 125 -1.59 -27.11 -0.92
N PRO A 126 -2.15 -26.58 -2.02
CA PRO A 126 -2.63 -25.21 -2.08
C PRO A 126 -4.04 -25.06 -1.45
N LYS A 127 -4.35 -25.81 -0.39
CA LYS A 127 -5.58 -25.65 0.41
C LYS A 127 -5.84 -24.20 0.85
N PRO A 128 -4.86 -23.42 1.32
CA PRO A 128 -5.09 -22.01 1.66
C PRO A 128 -5.57 -21.19 0.46
N LEU A 129 -5.00 -21.45 -0.73
CA LEU A 129 -5.43 -20.81 -1.97
C LEU A 129 -6.85 -21.25 -2.37
N TYR A 130 -7.22 -22.51 -2.16
CA TYR A 130 -8.62 -22.96 -2.34
C TYR A 130 -9.58 -22.18 -1.46
N HIS A 131 -9.29 -22.06 -0.16
CA HIS A 131 -10.12 -21.30 0.77
C HIS A 131 -10.20 -19.83 0.38
N GLN A 132 -9.09 -19.21 0.01
CA GLN A 132 -9.06 -17.82 -0.43
C GLN A 132 -9.82 -17.60 -1.74
N LEU A 133 -9.70 -18.50 -2.71
CA LEU A 133 -10.45 -18.43 -3.97
C LEU A 133 -11.95 -18.68 -3.71
N SER A 134 -12.30 -19.60 -2.81
CA SER A 134 -13.68 -19.88 -2.39
C SER A 134 -14.30 -18.70 -1.63
N GLU A 135 -13.56 -18.02 -0.75
CA GLU A 135 -14.02 -16.82 -0.06
C GLU A 135 -14.19 -15.63 -1.00
N THR A 136 -13.30 -15.49 -1.99
CA THR A 136 -13.27 -14.31 -2.89
C THR A 136 -14.09 -14.47 -4.15
N ARG A 137 -14.40 -15.70 -4.58
CA ARG A 137 -15.13 -16.02 -5.81
C ARG A 137 -16.34 -16.93 -5.56
N GLY A 138 -16.55 -17.42 -4.34
CA GLY A 138 -17.70 -18.26 -4.00
C GLY A 138 -17.73 -19.57 -4.79
N ASP A 139 -18.94 -20.00 -5.15
CA ASP A 139 -19.19 -21.24 -5.89
C ASP A 139 -18.94 -21.13 -7.40
N THR A 140 -18.15 -20.17 -7.87
CA THR A 140 -17.95 -19.91 -9.31
C THR A 140 -16.84 -20.76 -9.95
N PHE A 141 -16.34 -21.79 -9.27
CA PHE A 141 -15.34 -22.70 -9.83
C PHE A 141 -15.46 -24.14 -9.34
N GLU A 142 -14.78 -25.05 -10.03
CA GLU A 142 -14.48 -26.42 -9.60
C GLU A 142 -12.99 -26.56 -9.32
N TRP A 143 -12.65 -27.36 -8.31
CA TRP A 143 -11.29 -27.62 -7.85
C TRP A 143 -11.03 -29.13 -7.86
N GLU A 144 -10.18 -29.58 -8.77
CA GLU A 144 -9.88 -31.00 -8.97
C GLU A 144 -8.39 -31.25 -8.73
N TYR A 145 -8.06 -32.15 -7.79
CA TYR A 145 -6.69 -32.61 -7.61
C TYR A 145 -6.34 -33.63 -8.70
N LEU A 146 -5.40 -33.28 -9.56
CA LEU A 146 -4.84 -34.18 -10.58
C LEU A 146 -3.64 -34.97 -10.03
N GLN A 147 -2.90 -34.40 -9.09
CA GLN A 147 -1.79 -35.03 -8.39
C GLN A 147 -1.71 -34.51 -6.95
N GLU A 148 -1.55 -35.43 -5.99
CA GLU A 148 -1.50 -35.13 -4.55
C GLU A 148 -0.19 -35.65 -3.92
N GLY A 149 0.83 -34.78 -3.84
CA GLY A 149 2.01 -34.94 -2.99
C GLY A 149 2.83 -36.25 -3.14
N PRO A 150 3.88 -36.43 -2.31
CA PRO A 150 4.41 -35.49 -1.32
C PRO A 150 5.27 -34.37 -1.92
N GLU A 151 5.73 -34.51 -3.16
CA GLU A 151 6.65 -33.55 -3.81
C GLU A 151 5.94 -32.47 -4.63
N TRP A 152 4.82 -32.81 -5.27
CA TRP A 152 4.11 -31.90 -6.17
C TRP A 152 2.61 -32.06 -6.08
N TRP A 153 1.92 -30.94 -6.23
CA TRP A 153 0.47 -30.84 -6.24
C TRP A 153 0.02 -30.19 -7.54
N ASN A 154 -0.76 -30.93 -8.34
CA ASN A 154 -1.36 -30.42 -9.57
C ASN A 154 -2.86 -30.30 -9.37
N ILE A 155 -3.39 -29.08 -9.46
CA ILE A 155 -4.80 -28.81 -9.27
C ILE A 155 -5.34 -28.19 -10.55
N ARG A 156 -6.39 -28.78 -11.10
CA ARG A 156 -7.19 -28.16 -12.16
C ARG A 156 -8.28 -27.29 -11.55
N ILE A 157 -8.33 -26.04 -12.00
CA ILE A 157 -9.37 -25.07 -11.65
C ILE A 157 -10.21 -24.83 -12.89
N THR A 158 -11.51 -25.08 -12.81
CA THR A 158 -12.48 -24.87 -13.92
C THR A 158 -13.45 -23.76 -13.54
N VAL A 159 -13.63 -22.75 -14.40
CA VAL A 159 -14.58 -21.66 -14.14
C VAL A 159 -16.00 -22.13 -14.40
N LYS A 160 -16.89 -22.01 -13.41
CA LYS A 160 -18.31 -22.34 -13.57
C LYS A 160 -19.06 -21.21 -14.27
N PRO A 161 -20.11 -21.52 -15.06
CA PRO A 161 -21.00 -20.51 -15.62
C PRO A 161 -21.84 -19.83 -14.53
N ILE A 162 -21.78 -18.49 -14.51
CA ILE A 162 -22.54 -17.61 -13.59
C ILE A 162 -23.89 -17.18 -14.22
N SER A 163 -24.04 -17.32 -15.54
CA SER A 163 -25.20 -16.86 -16.29
C SER A 163 -25.98 -18.00 -16.94
N LYS A 164 -27.26 -17.74 -17.26
CA LYS A 164 -28.00 -18.59 -18.20
C LYS A 164 -27.45 -18.39 -19.61
N ALA A 165 -27.59 -19.39 -20.49
CA ALA A 165 -27.13 -19.28 -21.87
C ALA A 165 -27.79 -18.06 -22.57
N GLY A 166 -26.96 -17.10 -23.02
CA GLY A 166 -27.39 -15.87 -23.69
C GLY A 166 -27.51 -14.62 -22.81
N GLU A 167 -27.33 -14.71 -21.49
CA GLU A 167 -27.40 -13.57 -20.56
C GLU A 167 -26.06 -12.80 -20.51
N GLN A 168 -26.08 -11.49 -20.82
CA GLN A 168 -24.89 -10.63 -20.91
C GLN A 168 -24.34 -10.29 -19.51
N ILE A 169 -23.01 -10.27 -19.35
CA ILE A 169 -22.33 -9.82 -18.13
C ILE A 169 -21.55 -8.54 -18.43
N ILE A 170 -21.80 -7.48 -17.66
CA ILE A 170 -21.08 -6.21 -17.74
C ILE A 170 -20.11 -6.12 -16.56
N ILE A 171 -18.80 -6.16 -16.85
CA ILE A 171 -17.74 -6.03 -15.83
C ILE A 171 -17.39 -4.54 -15.71
N VAL A 172 -18.00 -3.88 -14.73
CA VAL A 172 -17.97 -2.41 -14.60
C VAL A 172 -16.57 -1.83 -14.37
N PRO A 173 -15.68 -2.44 -13.55
CA PRO A 173 -14.32 -1.90 -13.35
C PRO A 173 -13.45 -1.91 -14.61
N GLN A 174 -13.79 -2.74 -15.60
CA GLN A 174 -13.06 -2.83 -16.88
C GLN A 174 -13.53 -1.80 -17.92
N LEU A 175 -14.62 -1.08 -17.64
CA LEU A 175 -15.11 -0.01 -18.51
C LEU A 175 -14.40 1.31 -18.18
N GLU A 176 -14.05 2.09 -19.21
CA GLU A 176 -13.60 3.47 -19.02
C GLU A 176 -14.64 4.25 -18.20
N PRO A 177 -14.22 5.13 -17.25
CA PRO A 177 -15.15 5.80 -16.34
C PRO A 177 -16.33 6.50 -17.02
N ARG A 178 -16.08 7.17 -18.15
CA ARG A 178 -17.11 7.86 -18.94
C ARG A 178 -18.13 6.94 -19.62
N LEU A 179 -17.82 5.65 -19.74
CA LEU A 179 -18.64 4.64 -20.42
C LEU A 179 -19.45 3.77 -19.46
N LYS A 180 -19.09 3.70 -18.17
CA LYS A 180 -19.75 2.84 -17.17
C LYS A 180 -21.28 2.98 -17.17
N HIS A 181 -21.76 4.18 -16.87
CA HIS A 181 -23.19 4.48 -16.83
C HIS A 181 -23.88 4.35 -18.19
N PRO A 182 -23.37 4.95 -19.29
CA PRO A 182 -23.95 4.76 -20.62
C PRO A 182 -24.09 3.30 -21.04
N THR A 183 -23.11 2.45 -20.73
CA THR A 183 -23.16 1.02 -21.06
C THR A 183 -24.24 0.30 -20.26
N ILE A 184 -24.32 0.52 -18.93
CA ILE A 184 -25.32 -0.15 -18.09
C ILE A 184 -26.74 0.26 -18.48
N PHE A 185 -27.00 1.57 -18.60
CA PHE A 185 -28.33 2.07 -18.95
C PHE A 185 -28.72 1.71 -20.38
N GLY A 186 -27.79 1.85 -21.33
CA GLY A 186 -28.02 1.43 -22.70
C GLY A 186 -28.30 -0.07 -22.84
N THR A 187 -27.65 -0.93 -22.05
CA THR A 187 -27.99 -2.36 -22.01
C THR A 187 -29.40 -2.57 -21.46
N PHE A 188 -29.79 -1.88 -20.38
CA PHE A 188 -31.13 -1.98 -19.81
C PHE A 188 -32.23 -1.54 -20.79
N GLU A 189 -32.03 -0.42 -21.50
CA GLU A 189 -33.00 0.10 -22.49
C GLU A 189 -33.25 -0.87 -23.65
N ASN A 190 -32.23 -1.66 -24.00
CA ASN A 190 -32.30 -2.65 -25.08
C ASN A 190 -32.87 -4.02 -24.65
N LEU A 191 -33.15 -4.23 -23.35
CA LEU A 191 -33.75 -5.48 -22.89
C LEU A 191 -35.23 -5.58 -23.29
N SER A 192 -35.64 -6.73 -23.80
CA SER A 192 -37.06 -7.10 -23.91
C SER A 192 -37.61 -7.45 -22.52
N PRO A 193 -38.94 -7.34 -22.30
CA PRO A 193 -39.53 -7.74 -21.03
C PRO A 193 -39.24 -9.20 -20.69
N GLY A 194 -38.73 -9.46 -19.48
CA GLY A 194 -38.28 -10.78 -19.02
C GLY A 194 -36.81 -11.10 -19.31
N GLU A 195 -36.12 -10.29 -20.11
CA GLU A 195 -34.67 -10.41 -20.31
C GLU A 195 -33.88 -9.76 -19.17
N SER A 196 -32.68 -10.27 -18.96
CA SER A 196 -31.78 -9.85 -17.90
C SER A 196 -30.34 -9.70 -18.37
N PHE A 197 -29.58 -8.91 -17.62
CA PHE A 197 -28.12 -8.87 -17.68
C PHE A 197 -27.56 -8.84 -16.25
N ILE A 198 -26.27 -9.14 -16.13
CA ILE A 198 -25.56 -9.14 -14.85
C ILE A 198 -24.60 -7.95 -14.80
N ILE A 199 -24.74 -7.11 -13.78
CA ILE A 199 -23.74 -6.10 -13.40
C ILE A 199 -22.75 -6.78 -12.46
N ARG A 200 -21.47 -6.80 -12.84
CA ARG A 200 -20.37 -7.24 -11.98
C ARG A 200 -19.50 -6.04 -11.60
N ASN A 201 -19.51 -5.67 -10.32
CA ASN A 201 -18.83 -4.48 -9.80
C ASN A 201 -18.00 -4.79 -8.55
N ASP A 202 -16.95 -4.00 -8.31
CA ASP A 202 -16.02 -4.16 -7.17
C ASP A 202 -16.58 -3.60 -5.85
N HIS A 203 -17.74 -2.96 -5.88
CA HIS A 203 -18.52 -2.52 -4.73
C HIS A 203 -20.03 -2.63 -5.04
N ASP A 204 -20.88 -2.55 -4.01
CA ASP A 204 -22.34 -2.63 -4.18
C ASP A 204 -22.84 -1.48 -5.08
N PRO A 205 -23.35 -1.75 -6.29
CA PRO A 205 -23.74 -0.70 -7.23
C PRO A 205 -25.14 -0.13 -6.91
N LYS A 206 -25.49 0.01 -5.62
CA LYS A 206 -26.72 0.67 -5.16
C LYS A 206 -26.99 2.05 -5.78
N PRO A 207 -25.98 2.92 -6.02
CA PRO A 207 -26.21 4.17 -6.74
C PRO A 207 -26.84 3.98 -8.12
N VAL A 208 -26.45 2.91 -8.83
CA VAL A 208 -26.99 2.56 -10.16
C VAL A 208 -28.45 2.11 -10.05
N TYR A 209 -28.81 1.37 -8.99
CA TYR A 209 -30.20 1.01 -8.70
C TYR A 209 -31.10 2.25 -8.57
N TYR A 210 -30.68 3.23 -7.75
CA TYR A 210 -31.47 4.45 -7.55
C TYR A 210 -31.55 5.30 -8.82
N HIS A 211 -30.49 5.35 -9.62
CA HIS A 211 -30.51 6.03 -10.91
C HIS A 211 -31.48 5.35 -11.88
N LEU A 212 -31.44 4.02 -12.01
CA LEU A 212 -32.41 3.27 -12.83
C LEU A 212 -33.86 3.51 -12.35
N MET A 213 -34.07 3.52 -11.03
CA MET A 213 -35.39 3.77 -10.43
C MET A 213 -35.89 5.19 -10.70
N ASP A 214 -35.03 6.19 -10.62
CA ASP A 214 -35.37 7.59 -10.93
C ASP A 214 -35.73 7.78 -12.40
N GLN A 215 -34.95 7.18 -13.31
CA GLN A 215 -35.15 7.33 -14.75
C GLN A 215 -36.32 6.51 -15.32
N HIS A 216 -36.53 5.29 -14.81
CA HIS A 216 -37.46 4.33 -15.42
C HIS A 216 -38.60 3.89 -14.48
N GLY A 217 -38.55 4.24 -13.20
CA GLY A 217 -39.50 3.78 -12.19
C GLY A 217 -39.36 2.29 -11.86
N ASP A 218 -40.40 1.70 -11.26
CA ASP A 218 -40.39 0.32 -10.74
C ASP A 218 -40.62 -0.75 -11.85
N VAL A 219 -39.88 -0.64 -12.96
CA VAL A 219 -40.03 -1.50 -14.16
C VAL A 219 -38.98 -2.62 -14.27
N PHE A 220 -38.19 -2.86 -13.22
CA PHE A 220 -37.15 -3.89 -13.21
C PHE A 220 -37.03 -4.56 -11.85
N THR A 221 -36.40 -5.74 -11.81
CA THR A 221 -35.99 -6.39 -10.56
C THR A 221 -34.48 -6.26 -10.37
N TRP A 222 -34.06 -6.20 -9.11
CA TRP A 222 -32.66 -6.13 -8.69
C TRP A 222 -32.35 -7.31 -7.78
N GLU A 223 -31.72 -8.36 -8.34
CA GLU A 223 -31.43 -9.60 -7.64
C GLU A 223 -29.92 -9.70 -7.37
N TYR A 224 -29.55 -9.82 -6.10
CA TYR A 224 -28.16 -10.11 -5.72
C TYR A 224 -27.87 -11.60 -5.95
N LEU A 225 -26.98 -11.89 -6.91
CA LEU A 225 -26.43 -13.23 -7.13
C LEU A 225 -25.23 -13.49 -6.23
N THR A 226 -24.48 -12.44 -5.90
CA THR A 226 -23.34 -12.48 -4.98
C THR A 226 -23.22 -11.14 -4.29
N GLU A 227 -23.10 -11.15 -2.95
CA GLU A 227 -23.02 -9.97 -2.08
C GLU A 227 -21.65 -9.87 -1.41
N GLY A 228 -20.68 -9.28 -2.12
CA GLY A 228 -19.38 -8.90 -1.54
C GLY A 228 -18.56 -10.05 -0.94
N PRO A 229 -17.45 -9.74 -0.23
CA PRO A 229 -16.92 -8.40 0.01
C PRO A 229 -16.10 -7.82 -1.16
N TYR A 230 -15.75 -8.61 -2.19
CA TYR A 230 -14.89 -8.17 -3.30
C TYR A 230 -15.60 -7.98 -4.65
N TRP A 231 -16.68 -8.72 -4.88
CA TRP A 231 -17.46 -8.62 -6.11
C TRP A 231 -18.94 -8.68 -5.81
N TRP A 232 -19.69 -7.81 -6.48
CA TRP A 232 -21.14 -7.73 -6.42
C TRP A 232 -21.67 -8.10 -7.79
N ASN A 233 -22.38 -9.24 -7.85
CA ASN A 233 -23.02 -9.72 -9.08
C ASN A 233 -24.52 -9.47 -8.95
N ILE A 234 -25.04 -8.52 -9.70
CA ILE A 234 -26.45 -8.13 -9.66
C ILE A 234 -27.12 -8.53 -10.95
N ARG A 235 -28.14 -9.37 -10.90
CA ARG A 235 -29.03 -9.58 -12.03
C ARG A 235 -30.08 -8.48 -12.07
N VAL A 236 -30.11 -7.74 -13.18
CA VAL A 236 -31.14 -6.75 -13.48
C VAL A 236 -32.06 -7.34 -14.54
N THR A 237 -33.34 -7.51 -14.22
CA THR A 237 -34.35 -8.09 -15.14
C THR A 237 -35.42 -7.06 -15.44
N ARG A 238 -35.76 -6.84 -16.71
CA ARG A 238 -36.89 -5.97 -17.07
C ARG A 238 -38.21 -6.68 -16.77
N LYS A 239 -39.11 -6.06 -15.98
CA LYS A 239 -40.43 -6.63 -15.67
C LYS A 239 -41.29 -6.70 -16.93
N ALA A 240 -42.16 -7.71 -17.02
CA ALA A 240 -43.24 -7.73 -17.99
C ALA A 240 -44.18 -6.55 -17.73
N GLU A 241 -44.58 -5.80 -18.77
CA GLU A 241 -45.56 -4.72 -18.63
C GLU A 241 -46.83 -5.29 -17.98
N SER A 242 -47.09 -4.87 -16.75
CA SER A 242 -48.39 -5.07 -16.10
C SER A 242 -49.12 -3.73 -16.15
N ALA A 243 -50.39 -3.80 -16.57
CA ALA A 243 -51.27 -2.65 -16.74
C ALA A 243 -51.29 -1.76 -15.48
N THR A 244 -51.22 -0.47 -15.75
CA THR A 244 -51.24 0.68 -14.85
C THR A 244 -52.21 0.52 -13.67
N PRO A 245 -51.81 0.86 -12.44
CA PRO A 245 -52.75 1.37 -11.44
C PRO A 245 -52.78 2.90 -11.50
N SER A 246 -53.98 3.39 -11.83
CA SER A 246 -54.56 4.71 -11.53
C SER A 246 -53.81 5.57 -10.51
N ARG A 247 -53.42 6.79 -10.92
CA ARG A 247 -53.17 7.93 -10.02
C ARG A 247 -54.54 8.54 -9.68
N ASP A 248 -55.16 8.07 -8.60
CA ASP A 248 -56.34 8.73 -8.06
C ASP A 248 -55.93 9.94 -7.20
N GLN A 249 -56.49 11.10 -7.55
CA GLN A 249 -56.39 12.37 -6.85
C GLN A 249 -57.40 12.46 -5.69
N ASN A 250 -57.07 13.34 -4.76
CA ASN A 250 -57.86 13.89 -3.64
C ASN A 250 -57.79 13.11 -2.33
N HIS A 251 -57.20 13.73 -1.30
CA HIS A 251 -57.96 14.40 -0.23
C HIS A 251 -57.14 15.54 0.37
N ALA A 252 -57.82 16.66 0.61
CA ALA A 252 -57.27 17.84 1.27
C ALA A 252 -57.42 17.75 2.80
N VAL A 253 -56.67 18.62 3.46
CA VAL A 253 -56.81 19.16 4.83
C VAL A 253 -55.88 18.55 5.88
N GLY A 254 -54.93 19.39 6.29
CA GLY A 254 -54.19 19.29 7.55
C GLY A 254 -52.97 20.21 7.51
N ALA A 255 -53.16 21.52 7.74
CA ALA A 255 -52.04 22.43 7.95
C ALA A 255 -51.33 22.02 9.25
N THR A 256 -50.24 21.26 9.15
CA THR A 256 -49.32 21.01 10.25
C THR A 256 -48.20 22.04 10.18
N GLU A 257 -48.05 22.79 11.27
CA GLU A 257 -47.05 23.84 11.44
C GLU A 257 -45.64 23.31 11.16
N ALA A 258 -44.84 24.12 10.44
CA ALA A 258 -43.43 23.86 10.22
C ALA A 258 -42.68 23.71 11.55
N PRO A 259 -41.69 22.80 11.67
CA PRO A 259 -40.90 22.68 12.89
C PRO A 259 -40.17 24.00 13.16
N GLN A 260 -40.30 24.52 14.38
CA GLN A 260 -39.48 25.63 14.85
C GLN A 260 -38.09 25.08 15.20
N PHE A 261 -37.16 25.16 14.25
CA PHE A 261 -35.74 24.93 14.51
C PHE A 261 -35.17 26.06 15.39
N GLY A 262 -34.25 25.72 16.30
CA GLY A 262 -33.64 26.69 17.20
C GLY A 262 -32.83 27.74 16.44
N SER A 263 -32.76 28.98 16.94
CA SER A 263 -32.19 30.15 16.25
C SER A 263 -30.67 30.10 15.92
N ASN A 264 -30.02 28.95 16.07
CA ASN A 264 -28.57 28.76 15.87
C ASN A 264 -28.22 27.56 14.94
N GLU A 265 -29.20 26.86 14.34
CA GLU A 265 -28.91 25.74 13.43
C GLU A 265 -28.70 26.24 11.98
N ILE A 266 -27.69 25.72 11.28
CA ILE A 266 -27.44 26.01 9.85
C ILE A 266 -28.42 25.17 9.02
N ILE A 267 -29.33 25.81 8.30
CA ILE A 267 -30.36 25.14 7.49
C ILE A 267 -30.12 25.43 6.01
N VAL A 268 -30.12 24.38 5.19
CA VAL A 268 -30.10 24.46 3.72
C VAL A 268 -31.45 24.02 3.19
N ASP A 269 -32.25 25.01 2.78
CA ASP A 269 -33.55 24.83 2.12
C ASP A 269 -33.33 24.50 0.64
N VAL A 270 -33.35 23.21 0.30
CA VAL A 270 -33.00 22.69 -1.03
C VAL A 270 -34.02 23.05 -2.11
N PRO A 271 -35.35 23.02 -1.88
CA PRO A 271 -36.35 23.47 -2.86
C PRO A 271 -36.16 24.92 -3.32
N SER A 272 -35.63 25.79 -2.45
CA SER A 272 -35.36 27.20 -2.77
C SER A 272 -34.15 27.42 -3.70
N LEU A 273 -33.31 26.40 -3.89
CA LEU A 273 -32.10 26.47 -4.71
C LEU A 273 -32.37 26.10 -6.18
N GLU A 274 -31.66 26.77 -7.10
CA GLU A 274 -31.66 26.35 -8.50
C GLU A 274 -31.15 24.90 -8.65
N PRO A 275 -31.73 24.05 -9.53
CA PRO A 275 -31.40 22.64 -9.62
C PRO A 275 -29.91 22.33 -9.71
N ARG A 276 -29.15 23.10 -10.50
CA ARG A 276 -27.70 22.96 -10.68
C ARG A 276 -26.87 23.33 -9.44
N LEU A 277 -27.45 24.05 -8.48
CA LEU A 277 -26.78 24.56 -7.28
C LEU A 277 -27.11 23.76 -6.01
N LYS A 278 -28.08 22.85 -6.06
CA LYS A 278 -28.52 22.05 -4.90
C LYS A 278 -27.36 21.30 -4.23
N HIS A 279 -26.74 20.34 -4.92
CA HIS A 279 -25.66 19.53 -4.34
C HIS A 279 -24.40 20.36 -4.03
N PRO A 280 -23.92 21.27 -4.92
CA PRO A 280 -22.78 22.12 -4.60
C PRO A 280 -22.96 22.95 -3.33
N THR A 281 -24.17 23.46 -3.07
CA THR A 281 -24.44 24.26 -1.87
C THR A 281 -24.44 23.40 -0.60
N ILE A 282 -25.06 22.22 -0.65
CA ILE A 282 -25.04 21.26 0.47
C ILE A 282 -23.60 20.89 0.81
N PHE A 283 -22.77 20.57 -0.18
CA PHE A 283 -21.40 20.12 0.04
C PHE A 283 -20.52 21.24 0.55
N LYS A 284 -20.60 22.43 -0.04
CA LYS A 284 -19.87 23.60 0.45
C LYS A 284 -20.24 23.95 1.89
N THR A 285 -21.52 23.82 2.25
CA THR A 285 -21.98 24.07 3.62
C THR A 285 -21.43 23.01 4.58
N PHE A 286 -21.52 21.72 4.21
CA PHE A 286 -20.93 20.62 4.97
C PHE A 286 -19.41 20.78 5.18
N ASP A 287 -18.68 21.12 4.12
CA ASP A 287 -17.22 21.28 4.15
C ASP A 287 -16.80 22.42 5.10
N SER A 288 -17.67 23.41 5.33
CA SER A 288 -17.44 24.52 6.27
C SER A 288 -17.69 24.19 7.75
N LEU A 289 -18.34 23.05 8.04
CA LEU A 289 -18.61 22.61 9.41
C LEU A 289 -17.33 22.16 10.10
N LYS A 290 -17.15 22.52 11.36
CA LYS A 290 -16.12 21.91 12.22
C LYS A 290 -16.55 20.51 12.68
N ALA A 291 -15.61 19.74 13.21
CA ALA A 291 -15.90 18.44 13.81
C ALA A 291 -16.97 18.57 14.92
N GLY A 292 -18.03 17.77 14.84
CA GLY A 292 -19.18 17.81 15.75
C GLY A 292 -20.22 18.88 15.43
N GLU A 293 -19.96 19.81 14.51
CA GLU A 293 -20.97 20.76 14.03
C GLU A 293 -21.95 20.07 13.07
N SER A 294 -23.18 20.58 13.04
CA SER A 294 -24.28 20.02 12.27
C SER A 294 -24.96 21.06 11.39
N MET A 295 -25.49 20.60 10.27
CA MET A 295 -26.43 21.34 9.42
C MET A 295 -27.70 20.52 9.20
N ILE A 296 -28.76 21.19 8.76
CA ILE A 296 -30.03 20.55 8.38
C ILE A 296 -30.24 20.70 6.88
N ILE A 297 -30.50 19.59 6.19
CA ILE A 297 -30.97 19.58 4.80
C ILE A 297 -32.49 19.48 4.83
N HIS A 298 -33.17 20.49 4.31
CA HIS A 298 -34.62 20.51 4.16
C HIS A 298 -34.99 20.27 2.68
N ASN A 299 -35.75 19.21 2.38
CA ASN A 299 -36.05 18.83 1.01
C ASN A 299 -37.48 18.27 0.82
N ASP A 300 -38.04 18.42 -0.38
CA ASP A 300 -39.38 17.98 -0.76
C ASP A 300 -39.47 16.47 -1.12
N HIS A 301 -38.34 15.76 -1.06
CA HIS A 301 -38.23 14.31 -1.24
C HIS A 301 -37.02 13.78 -0.46
N ASP A 302 -36.95 12.46 -0.27
CA ASP A 302 -35.84 11.80 0.41
C ASP A 302 -34.51 12.07 -0.33
N PRO A 303 -33.55 12.82 0.25
CA PRO A 303 -32.30 13.19 -0.40
C PRO A 303 -31.23 12.07 -0.35
N LYS A 304 -31.64 10.80 -0.36
CA LYS A 304 -30.74 9.63 -0.52
C LYS A 304 -29.68 9.77 -1.62
N PRO A 305 -29.96 10.34 -2.81
CA PRO A 305 -28.90 10.57 -3.82
C PRO A 305 -27.76 11.47 -3.30
N VAL A 306 -28.11 12.49 -2.51
CA VAL A 306 -27.14 13.40 -1.88
C VAL A 306 -26.31 12.64 -0.84
N TYR A 307 -26.93 11.78 -0.03
CA TYR A 307 -26.22 10.92 0.92
C TYR A 307 -25.15 10.07 0.22
N TYR A 308 -25.51 9.35 -0.84
CA TYR A 308 -24.57 8.48 -1.55
C TYR A 308 -23.48 9.28 -2.26
N GLN A 309 -23.81 10.43 -2.84
CA GLN A 309 -22.80 11.28 -3.47
C GLN A 309 -21.83 11.85 -2.42
N LEU A 310 -22.33 12.34 -1.29
CA LEU A 310 -21.50 12.85 -0.20
C LEU A 310 -20.61 11.74 0.37
N GLN A 311 -21.14 10.54 0.57
CA GLN A 311 -20.37 9.36 1.00
C GLN A 311 -19.31 8.96 -0.02
N SER A 312 -19.62 8.99 -1.32
CA SER A 312 -18.65 8.67 -2.37
C SER A 312 -17.52 9.69 -2.47
N GLU A 313 -17.80 10.98 -2.27
CA GLU A 313 -16.81 12.05 -2.43
C GLU A 313 -16.04 12.38 -1.14
N ARG A 314 -16.62 12.15 0.04
CA ARG A 314 -16.05 12.52 1.34
C ARG A 314 -15.83 11.33 2.29
N GLY A 315 -16.35 10.14 1.95
CA GLY A 315 -16.24 8.93 2.77
C GLY A 315 -17.15 8.93 3.99
N ASP A 316 -16.81 8.12 4.99
CA ASP A 316 -17.57 7.96 6.23
C ASP A 316 -17.24 9.04 7.28
N VAL A 317 -17.31 10.31 6.88
CA VAL A 317 -16.92 11.48 7.71
C VAL A 317 -18.11 12.26 8.28
N PHE A 318 -19.32 11.70 8.19
CA PHE A 318 -20.54 12.34 8.68
C PHE A 318 -21.54 11.32 9.24
N THR A 319 -22.49 11.81 10.05
CA THR A 319 -23.71 11.07 10.41
C THR A 319 -24.90 11.65 9.67
N TRP A 320 -25.87 10.79 9.38
CA TRP A 320 -27.09 11.13 8.65
C TRP A 320 -28.30 10.73 9.49
N GLU A 321 -28.95 11.70 10.11
CA GLU A 321 -30.11 11.50 11.00
C GLU A 321 -31.35 12.11 10.36
N TYR A 322 -32.42 11.32 10.18
CA TYR A 322 -33.71 11.86 9.76
C TYR A 322 -34.41 12.50 10.96
N LEU A 323 -34.67 13.80 10.86
CA LEU A 323 -35.50 14.55 11.79
C LEU A 323 -36.97 14.47 11.39
N GLN A 324 -37.24 14.44 10.08
CA GLN A 324 -38.57 14.26 9.50
C GLN A 324 -38.49 13.37 8.26
N GLU A 325 -39.40 12.39 8.16
CA GLU A 325 -39.47 11.41 7.06
C GLU A 325 -40.83 11.47 6.35
N GLY A 326 -41.00 12.44 5.45
CA GLY A 326 -42.09 12.50 4.47
C GLY A 326 -43.52 12.48 5.06
N PRO A 327 -44.55 12.38 4.19
CA PRO A 327 -44.47 12.38 2.72
C PRO A 327 -44.25 13.78 2.11
N GLU A 328 -44.44 14.85 2.87
CA GLU A 328 -44.32 16.24 2.35
C GLU A 328 -42.91 16.81 2.48
N TRP A 329 -42.23 16.55 3.61
CA TRP A 329 -40.91 17.12 3.91
C TRP A 329 -39.96 16.09 4.47
N TRP A 330 -38.69 16.24 4.11
CA TRP A 330 -37.58 15.42 4.58
C TRP A 330 -36.53 16.36 5.17
N ASP A 331 -36.39 16.29 6.50
CA ASP A 331 -35.40 17.06 7.24
C ASP A 331 -34.32 16.12 7.75
N ILE A 332 -33.07 16.38 7.34
CA ILE A 332 -31.94 15.52 7.66
C ILE A 332 -30.92 16.35 8.42
N ARG A 333 -30.58 15.92 9.64
CA ARG A 333 -29.40 16.41 10.35
C ARG A 333 -28.16 15.70 9.82
N LEU A 334 -27.28 16.49 9.23
CA LEU A 334 -25.97 16.09 8.76
C LEU A 334 -24.91 16.64 9.72
N THR A 335 -24.24 15.76 10.48
CA THR A 335 -23.20 16.14 11.44
C THR A 335 -21.84 15.67 10.95
N ARG A 336 -20.82 16.54 10.98
CA ARG A 336 -19.46 16.16 10.63
C ARG A 336 -18.86 15.31 11.75
N LYS A 337 -18.51 14.06 11.46
CA LYS A 337 -17.82 13.17 12.42
C LYS A 337 -16.45 13.80 12.75
N GLY A 338 -16.07 13.75 14.02
CA GLY A 338 -14.70 14.03 14.41
C GLY A 338 -13.82 12.82 14.07
N SER A 339 -13.15 12.85 12.91
CA SER A 339 -12.13 11.87 12.56
C SER A 339 -10.74 12.38 12.93
N GLU A 340 -10.60 12.93 14.14
CA GLU A 340 -9.29 13.41 14.59
C GLU A 340 -8.37 12.22 14.79
N ILE A 341 -7.40 12.06 13.88
CA ILE A 341 -6.28 11.14 14.10
C ILE A 341 -5.39 11.80 15.15
N LYS A 342 -5.49 11.30 16.39
CA LYS A 342 -4.71 11.80 17.53
C LYS A 342 -3.29 11.27 17.57
N GLU A 343 -3.03 10.20 16.81
CA GLU A 343 -1.71 9.62 16.66
C GLU A 343 -0.76 10.62 16.00
N THR A 344 0.50 10.56 16.40
CA THR A 344 1.53 11.35 15.73
C THR A 344 1.85 10.74 14.37
N ILE A 345 2.43 11.54 13.48
CA ILE A 345 2.86 11.08 12.15
C ILE A 345 3.83 9.90 12.27
N GLY A 346 4.76 9.95 13.23
CA GLY A 346 5.69 8.87 13.53
C GLY A 346 4.98 7.58 13.98
N GLU A 347 3.94 7.66 14.81
CA GLU A 347 3.14 6.50 15.22
C GLU A 347 2.38 5.87 14.04
N ILE A 348 1.81 6.70 13.17
CA ILE A 348 1.11 6.25 11.96
C ILE A 348 2.08 5.52 11.02
N MET A 349 3.27 6.09 10.82
CA MET A 349 4.32 5.55 9.97
C MET A 349 4.95 4.28 10.53
N ALA A 350 5.14 4.19 11.85
CA ALA A 350 5.64 2.99 12.50
C ALA A 350 4.65 1.82 12.37
N LYS A 351 3.34 2.09 12.32
CA LYS A 351 2.31 1.07 12.08
C LYS A 351 2.21 0.65 10.63
N ASP A 352 2.36 1.59 9.71
CA ASP A 352 2.25 1.33 8.28
C ASP A 352 3.10 2.31 7.47
N ILE A 353 4.33 1.90 7.18
CA ILE A 353 5.29 2.72 6.42
C ILE A 353 4.82 3.02 4.98
N ARG A 354 3.85 2.26 4.46
CA ARG A 354 3.30 2.51 3.12
C ARG A 354 2.54 3.82 3.05
N LYS A 355 2.17 4.38 4.21
CA LYS A 355 1.56 5.71 4.30
C LYS A 355 2.56 6.85 4.06
N ALA A 356 3.86 6.56 3.90
CA ALA A 356 4.89 7.54 3.54
C ALA A 356 4.49 8.38 2.33
N ASP A 357 4.02 7.71 1.27
CA ASP A 357 3.63 8.35 0.00
C ASP A 357 2.50 9.35 0.18
N ILE A 358 1.62 9.13 1.16
CA ILE A 358 0.54 10.05 1.49
C ILE A 358 1.15 11.33 2.06
N PHE A 359 2.02 11.23 3.07
CA PHE A 359 2.66 12.41 3.67
C PHE A 359 3.55 13.15 2.66
N LYS A 360 4.34 12.43 1.86
CA LYS A 360 5.16 13.00 0.77
C LYS A 360 4.30 13.77 -0.24
N LYS A 361 3.14 13.23 -0.64
CA LYS A 361 2.20 13.90 -1.56
C LYS A 361 1.68 15.23 -1.02
N PHE A 362 1.52 15.36 0.29
CA PHE A 362 1.06 16.59 0.93
C PHE A 362 2.21 17.48 1.44
N GLY A 363 3.47 17.11 1.19
CA GLY A 363 4.64 17.85 1.66
C GLY A 363 4.79 17.83 3.19
N ILE A 364 4.28 16.80 3.85
CA ILE A 364 4.35 16.63 5.30
C ILE A 364 5.59 15.82 5.65
N ASP A 365 6.48 16.42 6.44
CA ASP A 365 7.64 15.74 7.02
C ASP A 365 7.19 14.69 8.05
N PHE A 366 7.54 13.43 7.78
CA PHE A 366 7.25 12.29 8.65
C PHE A 366 8.48 11.70 9.35
N CYS A 367 9.69 12.17 9.04
CA CYS A 367 10.92 11.65 9.62
C CYS A 367 11.30 12.46 10.88
N CYS A 368 11.55 13.76 10.75
CA CYS A 368 11.94 14.64 11.86
C CYS A 368 10.70 15.19 12.59
N GLY A 369 9.68 15.56 11.82
CA GLY A 369 8.37 16.01 12.30
C GLY A 369 7.49 14.93 12.92
N GLY A 370 7.97 13.69 13.09
CA GLY A 370 7.17 12.53 13.48
C GLY A 370 6.48 12.63 14.86
N LYS A 371 6.90 13.53 15.75
CA LYS A 371 6.23 13.81 17.04
C LYS A 371 4.96 14.65 16.89
N LYS A 372 4.72 15.27 15.72
CA LYS A 372 3.54 16.11 15.45
C LYS A 372 2.36 15.24 15.04
N THR A 373 1.15 15.66 15.38
CA THR A 373 -0.10 15.13 14.80
C THR A 373 -0.28 15.61 13.36
N VAL A 374 -1.12 14.92 12.59
CA VAL A 374 -1.49 15.33 11.22
C VAL A 374 -1.97 16.78 11.19
N ARG A 375 -2.81 17.18 12.15
CA ARG A 375 -3.37 18.54 12.23
C ARG A 375 -2.33 19.60 12.56
N GLN A 376 -1.37 19.30 13.43
CA GLN A 376 -0.27 20.22 13.74
C GLN A 376 0.61 20.47 12.52
N ALA A 377 1.03 19.39 11.83
CA ALA A 377 1.82 19.52 10.61
C ALA A 377 1.06 20.27 9.49
N CYS A 378 -0.23 19.97 9.32
CA CYS A 378 -1.05 20.69 8.34
C CYS A 378 -1.21 22.18 8.68
N ALA A 379 -1.34 22.53 9.96
CA ALA A 379 -1.45 23.92 10.40
C ALA A 379 -0.18 24.74 10.13
N GLU A 380 1.00 24.14 10.30
CA GLU A 380 2.29 24.77 9.98
C GLU A 380 2.45 25.01 8.47
N LEU A 381 1.99 24.06 7.65
CA LEU A 381 2.02 24.15 6.18
C LEU A 381 0.86 24.99 5.60
N GLY A 382 -0.12 25.37 6.41
CA GLY A 382 -1.30 26.11 5.95
C GLY A 382 -2.24 25.30 5.04
N ILE A 383 -2.22 23.97 5.15
CA ILE A 383 -3.07 23.06 4.36
C ILE A 383 -4.24 22.51 5.19
N ASP A 384 -5.34 22.11 4.53
CA ASP A 384 -6.48 21.48 5.21
C ASP A 384 -6.11 20.05 5.64
N PRO A 385 -6.25 19.67 6.93
CA PRO A 385 -6.01 18.30 7.38
C PRO A 385 -7.02 17.29 6.86
N ALA A 386 -8.23 17.69 6.46
CA ALA A 386 -9.29 16.75 6.11
C ALA A 386 -8.95 15.84 4.90
N PRO A 387 -8.39 16.35 3.78
CA PRO A 387 -7.89 15.49 2.69
C PRO A 387 -6.79 14.52 3.10
N VAL A 388 -5.91 14.92 4.03
CA VAL A 388 -4.81 14.09 4.52
C VAL A 388 -5.35 12.97 5.39
N GLU A 389 -6.19 13.30 6.38
CA GLU A 389 -6.85 12.33 7.27
C GLU A 389 -7.71 11.34 6.47
N PHE A 390 -8.40 11.82 5.42
CA PHE A 390 -9.16 10.97 4.51
C PHE A 390 -8.24 10.00 3.76
N ALA A 391 -7.14 10.49 3.16
CA ALA A 391 -6.19 9.64 2.46
C ALA A 391 -5.58 8.56 3.37
N LEU A 392 -5.29 8.90 4.63
CA LEU A 392 -4.75 7.98 5.64
C LEU A 392 -5.74 6.89 6.08
N GLN A 393 -7.04 7.10 5.88
CA GLN A 393 -8.10 6.12 6.15
C GLN A 393 -8.39 5.22 4.96
N GLN A 394 -8.00 5.62 3.74
CA GLN A 394 -8.14 4.74 2.59
C GLN A 394 -7.21 3.53 2.73
N PRO A 395 -7.65 2.34 2.28
CA PRO A 395 -6.75 1.20 2.19
C PRO A 395 -5.58 1.57 1.28
N VAL A 396 -4.36 1.40 1.80
CA VAL A 396 -3.15 1.62 1.00
C VAL A 396 -3.08 0.50 -0.03
N ASP A 397 -2.79 0.85 -1.28
CA ASP A 397 -2.73 -0.10 -2.39
C ASP A 397 -1.60 -1.13 -2.13
N ASP A 398 -1.99 -2.38 -1.86
CA ASP A 398 -1.08 -3.51 -1.62
C ASP A 398 -0.19 -3.83 -2.85
N SER A 399 -0.41 -3.18 -3.99
CA SER A 399 0.39 -3.39 -5.21
C SER A 399 1.72 -2.63 -5.24
N VAL A 400 1.90 -1.57 -4.41
CA VAL A 400 3.06 -0.67 -4.50
C VAL A 400 4.17 -1.00 -3.49
N THR A 401 3.85 -1.64 -2.35
CA THR A 401 4.84 -2.04 -1.34
C THR A 401 4.39 -3.30 -0.60
N LYS A 402 4.65 -4.48 -1.19
CA LYS A 402 4.37 -5.79 -0.55
C LYS A 402 5.31 -6.14 0.61
N ASP A 403 6.30 -5.30 0.87
CA ASP A 403 7.26 -5.44 1.96
C ASP A 403 7.11 -4.27 2.94
N ALA A 404 5.88 -4.00 3.41
CA ALA A 404 5.72 -3.20 4.62
C ALA A 404 6.24 -4.02 5.81
N LEU A 405 7.57 -4.06 5.93
CA LEU A 405 8.24 -4.66 7.07
C LEU A 405 7.71 -3.92 8.30
N ASN A 406 7.11 -4.66 9.23
CA ASN A 406 6.66 -4.07 10.48
C ASN A 406 7.89 -3.81 11.37
N TYR A 407 8.63 -2.76 11.05
CA TYR A 407 9.83 -2.34 11.79
C TYR A 407 9.53 -2.13 13.28
N ASN A 408 8.27 -1.83 13.62
CA ASN A 408 7.84 -1.67 14.99
C ASN A 408 7.89 -2.98 15.80
N ASP A 409 7.91 -4.15 15.16
CA ASP A 409 8.02 -5.45 15.84
C ASP A 409 9.46 -5.97 15.93
N TRP A 410 10.42 -5.25 15.34
CA TRP A 410 11.81 -5.70 15.29
C TRP A 410 12.54 -5.49 16.62
N ASN A 411 13.46 -6.41 16.92
CA ASN A 411 14.39 -6.21 18.03
C ASN A 411 15.34 -5.03 17.70
N LEU A 412 15.66 -4.22 18.70
CA LEU A 412 16.39 -2.96 18.51
C LEU A 412 17.85 -3.20 18.08
N ASP A 413 18.48 -4.29 18.56
CA ASP A 413 19.82 -4.69 18.13
C ASP A 413 19.87 -5.01 16.63
N PHE A 414 18.86 -5.73 16.14
CA PHE A 414 18.69 -6.06 14.73
C PHE A 414 18.30 -4.84 13.89
N LEU A 415 17.41 -3.98 14.40
CA LEU A 415 17.02 -2.75 13.70
C LEU A 415 18.23 -1.83 13.49
N ALA A 416 19.09 -1.68 14.50
CA ALA A 416 20.35 -0.95 14.37
C ALA A 416 21.28 -1.58 13.31
N ASP A 417 21.44 -2.91 13.32
CA ASP A 417 22.22 -3.60 12.28
C ASP A 417 21.62 -3.42 10.87
N PHE A 418 20.30 -3.42 10.75
CA PHE A 418 19.63 -3.20 9.48
C PHE A 418 19.87 -1.80 8.93
N ILE A 419 19.76 -0.77 9.78
CA ILE A 419 20.02 0.62 9.39
C ILE A 419 21.43 0.77 8.82
N VAL A 420 22.44 0.20 9.48
CA VAL A 420 23.83 0.23 8.99
C VAL A 420 23.97 -0.51 7.65
N ASN A 421 23.43 -1.72 7.56
CA ASN A 421 23.61 -2.58 6.39
C ASN A 421 22.81 -2.14 5.17
N LYS A 422 21.69 -1.42 5.37
CA LYS A 422 20.84 -0.91 4.29
C LYS A 422 21.15 0.55 4.00
N HIS A 423 20.88 1.42 4.96
CA HIS A 423 20.90 2.87 4.76
C HIS A 423 22.31 3.44 4.80
N HIS A 424 23.12 3.14 5.82
CA HIS A 424 24.50 3.67 5.87
C HIS A 424 25.35 3.13 4.70
N THR A 425 25.14 1.87 4.34
CA THR A 425 25.79 1.27 3.16
C THR A 425 25.33 1.92 1.85
N TYR A 426 24.05 2.31 1.73
CA TYR A 426 23.54 3.07 0.61
C TYR A 426 24.24 4.43 0.52
N VAL A 427 24.29 5.20 1.61
CA VAL A 427 24.95 6.51 1.66
C VAL A 427 26.43 6.40 1.29
N LYS A 428 27.17 5.48 1.93
CA LYS A 428 28.60 5.22 1.64
C LYS A 428 28.85 4.85 0.18
N LYS A 429 27.88 4.21 -0.49
CA LYS A 429 27.99 3.77 -1.89
C LYS A 429 27.66 4.87 -2.88
N TYR A 430 26.58 5.64 -2.66
CA TYR A 430 26.05 6.56 -3.66
C TYR A 430 26.40 8.02 -3.42
N MET A 431 26.62 8.46 -2.18
CA MET A 431 26.96 9.86 -1.88
C MET A 431 28.20 10.36 -2.64
N PRO A 432 29.31 9.60 -2.76
CA PRO A 432 30.47 10.05 -3.53
C PRO A 432 30.17 10.27 -5.02
N GLU A 433 29.23 9.51 -5.58
CA GLU A 433 28.78 9.68 -6.96
C GLU A 433 27.89 10.93 -7.09
N ILE A 434 27.00 11.17 -6.12
CA ILE A 434 26.16 12.37 -6.05
C ILE A 434 27.04 13.62 -6.00
N GLU A 435 28.03 13.67 -5.09
CA GLU A 435 28.99 14.76 -4.98
C GLU A 435 29.70 15.04 -6.31
N ARG A 436 30.20 13.97 -6.96
CA ARG A 436 30.90 14.06 -8.23
C ARG A 436 30.00 14.62 -9.34
N TYR A 437 28.75 14.18 -9.41
CA TYR A 437 27.80 14.69 -10.40
C TYR A 437 27.35 16.12 -10.08
N ALA A 438 27.14 16.47 -8.81
CA ALA A 438 26.82 17.83 -8.39
C ALA A 438 27.92 18.82 -8.82
N ALA A 439 29.18 18.48 -8.57
CA ALA A 439 30.31 19.31 -8.97
C ALA A 439 30.41 19.43 -10.50
N LYS A 440 30.26 18.30 -11.22
CA LYS A 440 30.34 18.27 -12.68
C LYS A 440 29.22 19.07 -13.34
N VAL A 441 27.98 18.90 -12.90
CA VAL A 441 26.81 19.57 -13.47
C VAL A 441 26.90 21.07 -13.20
N THR A 442 27.29 21.47 -11.98
CA THR A 442 27.57 22.87 -11.64
C THR A 442 28.66 23.47 -12.51
N GLN A 443 29.76 22.75 -12.75
CA GLN A 443 30.85 23.24 -13.59
C GLN A 443 30.40 23.50 -15.04
N VAL A 444 29.54 22.64 -15.60
CA VAL A 444 29.13 22.71 -17.01
C VAL A 444 27.93 23.65 -17.22
N HIS A 445 26.97 23.65 -16.29
CA HIS A 445 25.68 24.32 -16.43
C HIS A 445 25.49 25.53 -15.51
N GLY A 446 26.33 25.72 -14.48
CA GLY A 446 26.14 26.73 -13.43
C GLY A 446 26.07 28.18 -13.92
N SER A 447 26.64 28.47 -15.10
CA SER A 447 26.50 29.80 -15.72
C SER A 447 25.08 30.11 -16.19
N ASN A 448 24.35 29.10 -16.66
CA ASN A 448 22.98 29.22 -17.17
C ASN A 448 21.94 28.87 -16.11
N HIS A 449 22.35 28.09 -15.11
CA HIS A 449 21.56 27.50 -14.04
C HIS A 449 22.25 27.79 -12.69
N PRO A 450 22.20 29.06 -12.21
CA PRO A 450 22.98 29.51 -11.06
C PRO A 450 22.62 28.80 -9.75
N GLU A 451 21.41 28.26 -9.63
CA GLU A 451 20.95 27.45 -8.49
C GLU A 451 21.82 26.21 -8.26
N LEU A 452 22.47 25.69 -9.31
CA LEU A 452 23.37 24.53 -9.20
C LEU A 452 24.55 24.80 -8.27
N HIS A 453 25.01 26.05 -8.15
CA HIS A 453 26.09 26.40 -7.22
C HIS A 453 25.68 26.17 -5.77
N GLU A 454 24.44 26.52 -5.42
CA GLU A 454 23.87 26.32 -4.09
C GLU A 454 23.55 24.84 -3.86
N ILE A 455 22.94 24.15 -4.82
CA ILE A 455 22.71 22.69 -4.76
C ILE A 455 24.03 21.96 -4.49
N ASN A 456 25.10 22.29 -5.21
CA ASN A 456 26.38 21.65 -4.99
C ASN A 456 26.95 21.94 -3.59
N ALA A 457 26.83 23.17 -3.09
CA ALA A 457 27.28 23.50 -1.74
C ALA A 457 26.51 22.70 -0.67
N LEU A 458 25.19 22.59 -0.81
CA LEU A 458 24.33 21.80 0.08
C LEU A 458 24.67 20.32 0.02
N VAL A 459 24.88 19.75 -1.18
CA VAL A 459 25.30 18.34 -1.34
C VAL A 459 26.61 18.06 -0.60
N GLN A 460 27.61 18.96 -0.69
CA GLN A 460 28.87 18.79 0.04
C GLN A 460 28.68 18.88 1.56
N LYS A 461 27.80 19.77 2.01
CA LYS A 461 27.47 19.93 3.43
C LYS A 461 26.78 18.67 3.96
N VAL A 462 25.71 18.23 3.30
CA VAL A 462 24.96 17.00 3.61
C VAL A 462 25.91 15.81 3.64
N SER A 463 26.73 15.61 2.61
CA SER A 463 27.68 14.49 2.57
C SER A 463 28.59 14.46 3.79
N LYS A 464 29.17 15.61 4.15
CA LYS A 464 30.05 15.73 5.31
C LYS A 464 29.32 15.39 6.62
N GLU A 465 28.17 16.01 6.85
CA GLU A 465 27.35 15.76 8.04
C GLU A 465 26.92 14.29 8.10
N MET A 466 26.52 13.71 6.97
CA MET A 466 26.16 12.29 6.83
C MET A 466 27.29 11.35 7.30
N TYR A 467 28.52 11.59 6.84
CA TYR A 467 29.65 10.75 7.24
C TYR A 467 30.01 10.89 8.72
N GLU A 468 29.95 12.11 9.27
CA GLU A 468 30.26 12.37 10.67
C GLU A 468 29.22 11.71 11.59
N HIS A 469 27.91 11.90 11.36
CA HIS A 469 26.89 11.30 12.24
C HIS A 469 26.88 9.77 12.16
N MET A 470 26.96 9.18 10.96
CA MET A 470 26.90 7.72 10.82
C MET A 470 28.08 7.04 11.53
N GLU A 471 29.25 7.69 11.55
CA GLU A 471 30.42 7.19 12.28
C GLU A 471 30.17 7.19 13.79
N GLU A 472 29.56 8.24 14.34
CA GLU A 472 29.18 8.30 15.76
C GLU A 472 28.11 7.26 16.10
N GLU A 473 27.12 7.07 15.24
CA GLU A 473 26.07 6.07 15.42
C GLU A 473 26.63 4.65 15.44
N GLU A 474 27.46 4.30 14.45
CA GLU A 474 28.03 2.96 14.29
C GLU A 474 29.00 2.60 15.42
N ASN A 475 29.77 3.56 15.92
CA ASN A 475 30.83 3.30 16.89
C ASN A 475 30.44 3.57 18.34
N VAL A 476 29.40 4.39 18.58
CA VAL A 476 29.00 4.81 19.92
C VAL A 476 27.54 4.49 20.19
N LEU A 477 26.61 5.08 19.43
CA LEU A 477 25.18 5.03 19.78
C LEU A 477 24.59 3.62 19.62
N PHE A 478 24.76 2.98 18.47
CA PHE A 478 24.22 1.64 18.20
C PHE A 478 24.86 0.55 19.08
N PRO A 479 26.19 0.54 19.32
CA PRO A 479 26.78 -0.34 20.33
C PRO A 479 26.16 -0.15 21.73
N MET A 480 25.90 1.10 22.14
CA MET A 480 25.25 1.37 23.42
C MET A 480 23.82 0.84 23.46
N ILE A 481 23.03 0.99 22.39
CA ILE A 481 21.69 0.40 22.25
C ILE A 481 21.76 -1.13 22.42
N LYS A 482 22.75 -1.79 21.80
CA LYS A 482 22.91 -3.26 21.92
C LYS A 482 23.22 -3.68 23.36
N GLU A 483 24.02 -2.92 24.10
CA GLU A 483 24.26 -3.20 25.52
C GLU A 483 23.01 -2.92 26.38
N ILE A 484 22.19 -1.90 26.07
CA ILE A 484 20.88 -1.66 26.71
C ILE A 484 19.96 -2.88 26.50
N VAL A 485 19.84 -3.36 25.26
CA VAL A 485 19.02 -4.54 24.91
C VAL A 485 19.49 -5.78 25.67
N LYS A 486 20.80 -6.02 25.69
CA LYS A 486 21.39 -7.13 26.43
C LYS A 486 21.09 -7.03 27.93
N ALA A 487 21.30 -5.87 28.53
CA ALA A 487 21.04 -5.64 29.95
C ALA A 487 19.57 -5.89 30.31
N HIS A 488 18.66 -5.44 29.45
CA HIS A 488 17.21 -5.66 29.60
C HIS A 488 16.87 -7.15 29.55
N ASN A 489 17.38 -7.86 28.55
CA ASN A 489 17.14 -9.29 28.36
C ASN A 489 17.72 -10.14 29.49
N THR A 490 18.85 -9.72 30.08
CA THR A 490 19.50 -10.44 31.18
C THR A 490 19.05 -9.98 32.57
N GLY A 491 18.19 -8.95 32.67
CA GLY A 491 17.76 -8.37 33.94
C GLY A 491 18.90 -7.76 34.77
N THR A 492 19.95 -7.30 34.10
CA THR A 492 21.13 -6.69 34.74
C THR A 492 21.07 -5.18 34.65
N LYS A 493 21.65 -4.48 35.63
CA LYS A 493 21.77 -3.03 35.54
C LYS A 493 22.79 -2.61 34.49
N LEU A 494 22.47 -1.59 33.72
CA LEU A 494 23.39 -0.92 32.84
C LEU A 494 24.29 0.01 33.67
N ILE A 495 25.61 -0.15 33.55
CA ILE A 495 26.58 0.75 34.15
C ILE A 495 27.22 1.53 33.01
N SER A 496 26.77 2.76 32.80
CA SER A 496 27.41 3.66 31.84
C SER A 496 28.59 4.37 32.49
N THR A 497 29.72 4.44 31.77
CA THR A 497 30.90 5.22 32.15
C THR A 497 31.07 6.47 31.27
N MET A 498 30.05 6.81 30.47
CA MET A 498 30.07 7.97 29.57
C MET A 498 29.71 9.26 30.31
N ASP A 499 30.29 10.38 29.87
CA ASP A 499 30.01 11.71 30.44
C ASP A 499 28.63 12.25 30.03
N LYS A 500 28.15 11.94 28.81
CA LYS A 500 26.81 12.29 28.33
C LYS A 500 25.81 11.19 28.70
N SER A 501 24.57 11.57 29.04
CA SER A 501 23.49 10.59 29.18
C SER A 501 23.05 10.06 27.81
N PHE A 502 22.43 8.89 27.79
CA PHE A 502 21.91 8.29 26.55
C PHE A 502 20.88 9.21 25.86
N GLY A 503 19.95 9.79 26.62
CA GLY A 503 18.97 10.74 26.09
C GLY A 503 19.61 11.99 25.49
N GLN A 504 20.70 12.51 26.07
CA GLN A 504 21.43 13.65 25.49
C GLN A 504 22.14 13.32 24.18
N MET A 505 22.59 12.06 24.02
CA MET A 505 23.16 11.62 22.74
C MET A 505 22.08 11.56 21.66
N ILE A 506 20.93 10.95 21.98
CA ILE A 506 19.77 10.89 21.07
C ILE A 506 19.31 12.29 20.67
N GLU A 507 19.18 13.21 21.62
CA GLU A 507 18.74 14.58 21.34
C GLU A 507 19.68 15.28 20.35
N GLY A 508 21.00 15.17 20.54
CA GLY A 508 21.98 15.71 19.59
C GLY A 508 21.88 15.09 18.20
N THR A 509 21.72 13.77 18.11
CA THR A 509 21.53 13.09 16.81
C THR A 509 20.25 13.52 16.10
N ILE A 510 19.15 13.75 16.83
CA ILE A 510 17.91 14.28 16.24
C ILE A 510 18.10 15.70 15.70
N GLU A 511 18.83 16.56 16.40
CA GLU A 511 19.16 17.91 15.91
C GLU A 511 20.01 17.86 14.63
N GLU A 512 20.94 16.92 14.54
CA GLU A 512 21.72 16.66 13.32
C GLU A 512 20.83 16.20 12.16
N HIS A 513 19.88 15.28 12.42
CA HIS A 513 18.89 14.85 11.43
C HIS A 513 18.03 16.01 10.92
N GLU A 514 17.59 16.91 11.81
CA GLU A 514 16.85 18.10 11.42
C GLU A 514 17.71 19.02 10.52
N SER A 515 19.01 19.20 10.83
CA SER A 515 19.92 19.99 9.98
C SER A 515 20.01 19.40 8.57
N VAL A 516 20.27 18.10 8.46
CA VAL A 516 20.41 17.41 7.17
C VAL A 516 19.09 17.44 6.39
N GLY A 517 17.96 17.16 7.06
CA GLY A 517 16.63 17.20 6.45
C GLY A 517 16.32 18.57 5.84
N ASN A 518 16.59 19.65 6.58
CA ASN A 518 16.39 21.02 6.09
C ASN A 518 17.24 21.35 4.85
N ASP A 519 18.48 20.86 4.78
CA ASP A 519 19.34 21.07 3.61
C ASP A 519 18.81 20.30 2.39
N VAL A 520 18.31 19.08 2.58
CA VAL A 520 17.73 18.27 1.50
C VAL A 520 16.41 18.86 1.00
N ASP A 521 15.54 19.32 1.91
CA ASP A 521 14.33 20.08 1.57
C ASP A 521 14.69 21.33 0.75
N LYS A 522 15.76 22.03 1.13
CA LYS A 522 16.22 23.20 0.39
C LYS A 522 16.70 22.82 -1.01
N ILE A 523 17.42 21.71 -1.18
CA ILE A 523 17.81 21.17 -2.49
C ILE A 523 16.56 20.88 -3.34
N ARG A 524 15.52 20.25 -2.78
CA ARG A 524 14.26 19.98 -3.49
C ARG A 524 13.54 21.27 -3.90
N GLU A 525 13.51 22.27 -3.03
CA GLU A 525 12.91 23.59 -3.30
C GLU A 525 13.61 24.29 -4.49
N ILE A 526 14.93 24.47 -4.41
CA ILE A 526 15.68 25.24 -5.41
C ILE A 526 15.85 24.49 -6.73
N SER A 527 15.71 23.17 -6.74
CA SER A 527 15.66 22.34 -7.96
C SER A 527 14.27 22.28 -8.60
N ASN A 528 13.29 23.02 -8.05
CA ASN A 528 11.89 22.97 -8.43
C ASN A 528 11.35 21.53 -8.47
N ASN A 529 11.49 20.81 -7.35
CA ASN A 529 11.11 19.41 -7.23
C ASN A 529 11.80 18.50 -8.26
N PHE A 530 13.10 18.73 -8.45
CA PHE A 530 13.93 18.04 -9.44
C PHE A 530 13.40 18.13 -10.88
N GLU A 531 12.77 19.26 -11.25
CA GLU A 531 12.34 19.50 -12.62
C GLU A 531 13.56 19.73 -13.53
N LEU A 532 13.61 19.02 -14.66
CA LEU A 532 14.75 19.09 -15.58
C LEU A 532 14.57 20.20 -16.61
N PRO A 533 15.55 21.12 -16.76
CA PRO A 533 15.49 22.14 -17.79
C PRO A 533 15.68 21.55 -19.19
N SER A 534 15.24 22.29 -20.23
CA SER A 534 15.28 21.80 -21.62
C SER A 534 16.67 21.47 -22.15
N ASP A 535 17.71 22.07 -21.59
CA ASP A 535 19.12 21.86 -21.94
C ASP A 535 19.83 20.87 -21.00
N ALA A 536 19.09 20.16 -20.13
CA ALA A 536 19.64 19.18 -19.21
C ALA A 536 20.32 18.02 -19.95
N CYS A 537 21.63 17.86 -19.72
CA CYS A 537 22.40 16.74 -20.24
C CYS A 537 22.17 15.45 -19.41
N THR A 538 22.66 14.31 -19.89
CA THR A 538 22.52 13.02 -19.19
C THR A 538 23.06 13.04 -17.76
N SER A 539 24.16 13.75 -17.49
CA SER A 539 24.70 13.88 -16.12
C SER A 539 23.80 14.71 -15.21
N TYR A 540 23.13 15.74 -15.74
CA TYR A 540 22.13 16.52 -15.01
C TYR A 540 20.95 15.62 -14.63
N LYS A 541 20.38 14.90 -15.60
CA LYS A 541 19.27 13.96 -15.38
C LYS A 541 19.60 12.91 -14.32
N LEU A 542 20.83 12.38 -14.37
CA LEU A 542 21.29 11.38 -13.42
C LEU A 542 21.46 11.97 -12.01
N LEU A 543 22.03 13.18 -11.88
CA LEU A 543 22.16 13.85 -10.57
C LEU A 543 20.81 14.00 -9.89
N TYR A 544 19.82 14.57 -10.58
CA TYR A 544 18.50 14.83 -10.02
C TYR A 544 17.77 13.54 -9.63
N LYS A 545 17.90 12.49 -10.46
CA LYS A 545 17.40 11.17 -10.10
C LYS A 545 18.07 10.60 -8.84
N MET A 546 19.38 10.74 -8.72
CA MET A 546 20.12 10.23 -7.55
C MET A 546 19.82 11.03 -6.28
N LEU A 547 19.57 12.34 -6.39
CA LEU A 547 19.13 13.17 -5.27
C LEU A 547 17.72 12.78 -4.80
N ASP A 548 16.80 12.54 -5.72
CA ASP A 548 15.44 12.07 -5.39
C ASP A 548 15.47 10.68 -4.72
N GLU A 549 16.26 9.74 -5.25
CA GLU A 549 16.45 8.42 -4.63
C GLU A 549 17.17 8.48 -3.27
N PHE A 550 18.11 9.41 -3.10
CA PHE A 550 18.81 9.61 -1.82
C PHE A 550 17.88 10.17 -0.75
N GLU A 551 17.07 11.17 -1.09
CA GLU A 551 16.10 11.74 -0.17
C GLU A 551 15.06 10.70 0.28
N ASP A 552 14.60 9.83 -0.66
CA ASP A 552 13.67 8.75 -0.32
C ASP A 552 14.29 7.74 0.67
N ASP A 553 15.56 7.37 0.48
CA ASP A 553 16.25 6.49 1.42
C ASP A 553 16.48 7.17 2.77
N LEU A 554 16.88 8.45 2.76
CA LEU A 554 17.13 9.26 3.95
C LEU A 554 15.88 9.42 4.82
N HIS A 555 14.72 9.69 4.22
CA HIS A 555 13.47 9.81 4.96
C HIS A 555 13.10 8.52 5.70
N ILE A 556 13.30 7.36 5.06
CA ILE A 556 13.07 6.07 5.70
C ILE A 556 14.09 5.82 6.80
N HIS A 557 15.37 6.05 6.52
CA HIS A 557 16.48 5.92 7.47
C HIS A 557 16.18 6.68 8.77
N VAL A 558 16.00 8.01 8.66
CA VAL A 558 15.77 8.89 9.81
C VAL A 558 14.46 8.55 10.50
N HIS A 559 13.42 8.11 9.77
CA HIS A 559 12.18 7.66 10.40
C HIS A 559 12.40 6.45 11.31
N LEU A 560 13.15 5.44 10.85
CA LEU A 560 13.45 4.24 11.64
C LEU A 560 14.20 4.59 12.92
N GLU A 561 15.08 5.58 12.87
CA GLU A 561 15.83 6.06 14.03
C GLU A 561 14.96 6.87 14.98
N ASN A 562 14.45 8.01 14.51
CA ASN A 562 13.77 9.01 15.33
C ASN A 562 12.44 8.52 15.92
N ASN A 563 11.71 7.69 15.17
CA ASN A 563 10.34 7.31 15.55
C ASN A 563 10.21 5.86 16.04
N ILE A 564 11.23 5.02 15.85
CA ILE A 564 11.19 3.61 16.27
C ILE A 564 12.36 3.25 17.18
N LEU A 565 13.60 3.34 16.69
CA LEU A 565 14.78 2.87 17.41
C LEU A 565 15.04 3.67 18.68
N PHE A 566 15.18 5.00 18.57
CA PHE A 566 15.54 5.86 19.69
C PHE A 566 14.49 5.90 20.79
N PRO A 567 13.18 6.12 20.52
CA PRO A 567 12.18 6.16 21.58
C PRO A 567 12.07 4.83 22.35
N LYS A 568 12.23 3.70 21.65
CA LYS A 568 12.20 2.38 22.30
C LYS A 568 13.46 2.09 23.09
N ALA A 569 14.63 2.47 22.56
CA ALA A 569 15.89 2.32 23.27
C ALA A 569 15.91 3.14 24.55
N GLU A 570 15.44 4.40 24.52
CA GLU A 570 15.34 5.27 25.69
C GLU A 570 14.37 4.68 26.73
N LYS A 571 13.20 4.20 26.30
CA LYS A 571 12.25 3.53 27.20
C LYS A 571 12.84 2.28 27.83
N MET A 572 13.62 1.50 27.07
CA MET A 572 14.27 0.29 27.56
C MET A 572 15.41 0.62 28.52
N GLU A 573 16.20 1.65 28.23
CA GLU A 573 17.31 2.15 29.06
C GLU A 573 16.82 2.54 30.45
N ASN A 574 15.71 3.29 30.54
CA ASN A 574 15.05 3.64 31.81
C ASN A 574 14.64 2.42 32.66
N SER A 575 14.41 1.26 32.04
CA SER A 575 14.05 0.03 32.76
C SER A 575 15.26 -0.74 33.32
N VAL A 576 16.48 -0.41 32.87
CA VAL A 576 17.72 -1.10 33.22
C VAL A 576 18.72 -0.23 33.99
N GLN A 577 18.37 1.02 34.33
CA GLN A 577 19.17 1.88 35.20
C GLN A 577 19.21 1.41 36.68
#